data_AF-A0A972CBY6-F1
#
_entry.id   AF-A0A972CBY6-F1
#
_cell.length_a   1.000
_cell.length_b   1.000
_cell.length_c   1.000
_cell.angle_alpha   90.00
_cell.angle_beta   90.00
_cell.angle_gamma   90.00
#
_symmetry.space_group_name_H-M   'P 1'
#
loop_
_entity.id
_entity.type
_entity.pdbx_description
1 polymer ?
#
loop_
_entity_poly.entity_id
_entity_poly.type
_entity_poly.pdbx_seq_one_letter_code
_entity_poly.pdbx_strand_id
1 'polypeptide(L)'
;MNILDIDKLQALCDELERKNRLLKRISDSYSKALHLMEEQDYEALALELENQNAVFAKLSEPGCSLPVHESELSGIRGKALAYLSRCGSNKRLAAALKKTAENIDLYGRLLRNCKTLCEKLVFHASAKKADAERYISTAKNRRLVNAGYSTQIGPLKGTLVDFKSDR
;
A
#
# COMPACT_ATOMS: atom_id res chain seq x y z
N MET A 1 32.14 0.82 4.71
CA MET A 1 32.10 1.01 6.18
C MET A 1 33.09 0.08 6.89
N ASN A 2 33.94 0.60 7.79
CA ASN A 2 34.77 -0.23 8.68
C ASN A 2 33.90 -0.67 9.86
N ILE A 3 33.62 -1.97 9.99
CA ILE A 3 32.67 -2.53 10.98
C ILE A 3 33.27 -2.59 12.40
N LEU A 4 34.57 -2.28 12.50
CA LEU A 4 35.29 -2.15 13.77
C LEU A 4 35.09 -0.78 14.43
N ASP A 5 34.48 0.18 13.73
CA ASP A 5 34.12 1.49 14.24
C ASP A 5 32.74 1.41 14.93
N ILE A 6 32.76 1.32 16.26
CA ILE A 6 31.57 1.11 17.09
C ILE A 6 30.57 2.26 16.94
N ASP A 7 31.04 3.50 16.85
CA ASP A 7 30.17 4.67 16.78
C ASP A 7 29.39 4.70 15.46
N LYS A 8 30.04 4.33 14.35
CA LYS A 8 29.36 4.19 13.06
C LYS A 8 28.39 3.03 13.03
N LEU A 9 28.74 1.91 13.68
CA LEU A 9 27.86 0.74 13.79
C LEU A 9 26.61 1.05 14.62
N GLN A 10 26.79 1.80 15.71
CA GLN A 10 25.70 2.25 16.58
C GLN A 10 24.79 3.22 15.84
N ALA A 11 25.34 4.23 15.15
CA ALA A 11 24.55 5.17 14.35
C ALA A 11 23.73 4.47 13.26
N LEU A 12 24.31 3.48 12.56
CA LEU A 12 23.57 2.65 11.61
C LEU A 12 22.45 1.86 12.28
N CYS A 13 22.72 1.28 13.46
CA CYS A 13 21.74 0.51 14.20
C CYS A 13 20.56 1.38 14.65
N ASP A 14 20.83 2.54 15.24
CA ASP A 14 19.81 3.47 15.72
C ASP A 14 18.92 3.98 14.58
N GLU A 15 19.52 4.27 13.43
CA GLU A 15 18.78 4.69 12.24
C GLU A 15 17.94 3.54 11.66
N LEU A 16 18.47 2.31 11.62
CA LEU A 16 17.69 1.13 11.23
C LEU A 16 16.51 0.90 12.18
N GLU A 17 16.68 1.09 13.49
CA GLU A 17 15.57 0.97 14.46
C GLU A 17 14.50 2.03 14.24
N ARG A 18 14.91 3.26 13.95
CA ARG A 18 13.98 4.35 13.62
C ARG A 18 13.20 4.01 12.34
N LYS A 19 13.88 3.57 11.28
CA LYS A 19 13.23 3.14 10.04
C LYS A 19 12.32 1.93 10.23
N ASN A 20 12.75 0.93 11.01
CA ASN A 20 11.93 -0.24 11.34
C ASN A 20 10.63 0.16 12.07
N ARG A 21 10.68 1.16 12.97
CA ARG A 21 9.48 1.69 13.63
C ARG A 21 8.54 2.37 12.64
N LEU A 22 9.06 3.17 11.71
CA LEU A 22 8.26 3.83 10.68
C LEU A 22 7.64 2.80 9.71
N LEU A 23 8.41 1.80 9.27
CA LEU A 23 7.91 0.73 8.41
C LEU A 23 6.84 -0.13 9.10
N LYS A 24 6.99 -0.41 10.41
CA LYS A 24 5.92 -1.09 11.17
C LYS A 24 4.63 -0.28 11.15
N ARG A 25 4.70 1.03 11.40
CA ARG A 25 3.53 1.91 11.32
C ARG A 25 2.88 1.91 9.94
N ILE A 26 3.68 1.91 8.87
CA ILE A 26 3.17 1.81 7.50
C ILE A 26 2.49 0.45 7.27
N SER A 27 3.10 -0.63 7.74
CA SER A 27 2.52 -1.97 7.66
C SER A 27 1.18 -2.05 8.37
N ASP A 28 1.09 -1.54 9.61
CA ASP A 28 -0.14 -1.52 10.39
C ASP A 28 -1.22 -0.67 9.71
N SER A 29 -0.82 0.48 9.17
CA SER A 29 -1.70 1.37 8.40
C SER A 29 -2.25 0.69 7.14
N TYR A 30 -1.41 -0.02 6.37
CA TYR A 30 -1.90 -0.79 5.22
C TYR A 30 -2.86 -1.91 5.62
N SER A 31 -2.57 -2.64 6.69
CA SER A 31 -3.48 -3.67 7.20
C SER A 31 -4.82 -3.09 7.63
N LYS A 32 -4.81 -1.94 8.33
CA LYS A 32 -6.03 -1.23 8.72
C LYS A 32 -6.80 -0.71 7.50
N ALA A 33 -6.11 -0.11 6.52
CA ALA A 33 -6.73 0.37 5.30
C ALA A 33 -7.39 -0.77 4.49
N LEU A 34 -6.74 -1.94 4.40
CA LEU A 34 -7.36 -3.14 3.80
C LEU A 34 -8.64 -3.54 4.52
N HIS A 35 -8.63 -3.56 5.86
CA HIS A 35 -9.81 -3.90 6.64
C HIS A 35 -10.97 -2.91 6.43
N LEU A 36 -10.67 -1.60 6.46
CA LEU A 36 -11.67 -0.55 6.19
C LEU A 36 -12.26 -0.65 4.78
N MET A 37 -11.46 -1.04 3.79
CA MET A 37 -11.94 -1.31 2.43
C MET A 37 -12.90 -2.50 2.35
N GLU A 38 -12.67 -3.55 3.15
CA GLU A 38 -13.56 -4.71 3.24
C GLU A 38 -14.89 -4.35 3.90
N GLU A 39 -14.84 -3.54 4.96
CA GLU A 39 -16.02 -3.01 5.67
C GLU A 39 -16.78 -1.92 4.89
N GLN A 40 -16.18 -1.40 3.81
CA GLN A 40 -16.73 -0.30 2.99
C GLN A 40 -16.87 1.02 3.76
N ASP A 41 -16.09 1.19 4.83
CA ASP A 41 -15.97 2.46 5.54
C ASP A 41 -14.97 3.38 4.83
N TYR A 42 -15.46 4.06 3.78
CA TYR A 42 -14.62 4.90 2.94
C TYR A 42 -14.19 6.21 3.61
N GLU A 43 -14.91 6.68 4.62
CA GLU A 43 -14.57 7.91 5.35
C GLU A 43 -13.38 7.65 6.28
N ALA A 44 -13.44 6.57 7.08
CA ALA A 44 -12.31 6.16 7.90
C ALA A 44 -11.10 5.76 7.05
N LEU A 45 -11.33 5.14 5.88
CA LEU A 45 -10.26 4.81 4.93
C LEU A 45 -9.52 6.06 4.44
N ALA A 46 -10.25 7.11 4.06
CA ALA A 46 -9.64 8.36 3.59
C ALA A 46 -8.74 8.97 4.68
N LEU A 47 -9.23 9.04 5.91
CA LEU A 47 -8.45 9.53 7.05
C LEU A 47 -7.19 8.67 7.31
N GLU A 48 -7.31 7.35 7.19
CA GLU A 48 -6.17 6.44 7.36
C GLU A 48 -5.10 6.66 6.28
N LEU A 49 -5.49 6.88 5.02
CA LEU A 49 -4.55 7.17 3.93
C LEU A 49 -3.87 8.53 4.10
N GLU A 50 -4.58 9.54 4.62
CA GLU A 50 -3.97 10.83 4.98
C GLU A 50 -2.93 10.67 6.10
N ASN A 51 -3.27 9.91 7.14
CA ASN A 51 -2.32 9.58 8.21
C ASN A 51 -1.09 8.84 7.67
N GLN A 52 -1.28 7.98 6.66
CA GLN A 52 -0.20 7.27 6.00
C GLN A 52 0.76 8.22 5.26
N ASN A 53 0.24 9.23 4.57
CA ASN A 53 1.05 10.24 3.89
C ASN A 53 1.97 11.00 4.86
N ALA A 54 1.50 11.28 6.09
CA ALA A 54 2.33 11.89 7.12
C ALA A 54 3.49 10.99 7.57
N VAL A 55 3.33 9.66 7.50
CA VAL A 55 4.43 8.71 7.78
C VAL A 55 5.41 8.63 6.61
N PHE A 56 4.94 8.69 5.37
CA PHE A 56 5.82 8.76 4.20
C PHE A 56 6.65 10.04 4.18
N ALA A 57 6.05 11.18 4.51
CA ALA A 57 6.78 12.45 4.63
C ALA A 57 7.96 12.33 5.60
N LYS A 58 7.77 11.68 6.76
CA LYS A 58 8.84 11.42 7.74
C LYS A 58 9.95 10.51 7.23
N LEU A 59 9.63 9.57 6.32
CA LEU A 59 10.65 8.73 5.68
C LEU A 59 11.45 9.48 4.61
N SER A 60 10.86 10.52 4.03
CA SER A 60 11.46 11.36 2.98
C SER A 60 12.22 12.57 3.52
N GLU A 61 12.18 12.84 4.82
CA GLU A 61 12.88 13.97 5.44
C GLU A 61 14.40 13.91 5.21
N PRO A 62 15.06 15.04 4.88
CA PRO A 62 16.52 15.12 4.80
C PRO A 62 17.14 14.71 6.14
N GLY A 63 18.05 13.73 6.13
CA GLY A 63 18.61 13.12 7.34
C GLY A 63 17.96 11.79 7.73
N CYS A 64 16.93 11.35 7.00
CA CYS A 64 16.33 10.03 7.10
C CYS A 64 16.96 8.99 6.14
N SER A 65 18.16 9.28 5.63
CA SER A 65 18.95 8.36 4.84
C SER A 65 19.79 7.48 5.76
N LEU A 66 19.92 6.20 5.39
CA LEU A 66 20.90 5.35 6.05
C LEU A 66 22.30 5.92 5.81
N PRO A 67 23.24 5.78 6.77
CA PRO A 67 24.62 6.23 6.59
C PRO A 67 25.40 5.39 5.55
N VAL A 68 24.74 4.40 4.96
CA VAL A 68 25.24 3.49 3.92
C VAL A 68 24.14 3.29 2.89
N HIS A 69 24.53 2.96 1.66
CA HIS A 69 23.57 2.62 0.62
C HIS A 69 22.85 1.30 0.94
N GLU A 70 21.57 1.17 0.58
CA GLU A 70 20.77 -0.03 0.93
C GLU A 70 21.33 -1.33 0.36
N SER A 71 21.96 -1.26 -0.82
CA SER A 71 22.63 -2.41 -1.46
C SER A 71 23.80 -2.96 -0.63
N GLU A 72 24.38 -2.17 0.28
CA GLU A 72 25.50 -2.58 1.12
C GLU A 72 25.06 -3.33 2.38
N LEU A 73 23.79 -3.26 2.75
CA LEU A 73 23.27 -3.82 4.01
C LEU A 73 23.48 -5.34 4.09
N SER A 74 23.34 -6.07 2.98
CA SER A 74 23.57 -7.51 2.95
C SER A 74 25.03 -7.86 3.26
N GLY A 75 25.97 -7.07 2.72
CA GLY A 75 27.40 -7.21 2.97
C GLY A 75 27.77 -6.84 4.41
N ILE A 76 27.15 -5.79 4.97
CA ILE A 76 27.34 -5.37 6.36
C ILE A 76 26.82 -6.47 7.32
N ARG A 77 25.62 -7.01 7.06
CA ARG A 77 25.07 -8.13 7.82
C ARG A 77 26.00 -9.36 7.79
N GLY A 78 26.44 -9.77 6.60
CA GLY A 78 27.32 -10.93 6.44
C GLY A 78 28.65 -10.76 7.18
N LYS A 79 29.26 -9.58 7.08
CA LYS A 79 30.46 -9.25 7.84
C LYS A 79 30.18 -9.22 9.35
N ALA A 80 29.10 -8.58 9.80
CA ALA A 80 28.76 -8.51 11.22
C ALA A 80 28.63 -9.90 11.85
N LEU A 81 27.92 -10.83 11.18
CA LEU A 81 27.79 -12.22 11.61
C LEU A 81 29.13 -12.96 11.62
N ALA A 82 29.98 -12.76 10.60
CA ALA A 82 31.30 -13.37 10.53
C ALA A 82 32.25 -12.86 11.64
N TYR A 83 32.09 -11.61 12.07
CA TYR A 83 32.89 -11.01 13.14
C TYR A 83 32.39 -11.37 14.55
N LEU A 84 31.14 -11.79 14.73
CA LEU A 84 30.60 -12.19 16.04
C LEU A 84 31.42 -13.31 16.69
N SER A 85 31.81 -14.33 15.92
CA SER A 85 32.65 -15.45 16.42
C SER A 85 34.09 -15.03 16.76
N ARG A 86 34.51 -13.86 16.28
CA ARG A 86 35.87 -13.30 16.48
C ARG A 86 35.93 -12.19 17.54
N CYS A 87 34.79 -11.82 18.14
CA CYS A 87 34.73 -10.72 19.11
C CYS A 87 35.36 -11.03 20.48
N GLY A 88 35.79 -12.27 20.73
CA GLY A 88 36.45 -12.66 21.98
C GLY A 88 35.64 -12.24 23.22
N SER A 89 36.30 -11.51 24.15
CA SER A 89 35.71 -10.99 25.39
C SER A 89 35.00 -9.62 25.25
N ASN A 90 35.01 -8.98 24.08
CA ASN A 90 34.37 -7.68 23.89
C ASN A 90 32.86 -7.82 23.69
N LYS A 91 32.15 -8.00 24.82
CA LYS A 91 30.69 -8.18 24.88
C LYS A 91 29.91 -7.03 24.25
N ARG A 92 30.40 -5.79 24.35
CA ARG A 92 29.72 -4.60 23.79
C ARG A 92 29.73 -4.61 22.27
N LEU A 93 30.89 -4.86 21.66
CA LEU A 93 31.01 -4.96 20.20
C LEU A 93 30.18 -6.13 19.66
N ALA A 94 30.23 -7.30 20.31
CA ALA A 94 29.43 -8.45 19.93
C ALA A 94 27.92 -8.16 19.98
N ALA A 95 27.45 -7.48 21.03
CA ALA A 95 26.04 -7.09 21.14
C ALA A 95 25.63 -6.12 20.03
N ALA A 96 26.46 -5.10 19.74
CA ALA A 96 26.18 -4.13 18.68
C ALA A 96 26.11 -4.81 17.29
N LEU A 97 27.06 -5.70 16.96
CA LEU A 97 27.08 -6.43 15.69
C LEU A 97 25.85 -7.32 15.52
N LYS A 98 25.47 -8.04 16.58
CA LYS A 98 24.28 -8.90 16.59
C LYS A 98 23.01 -8.06 16.36
N LYS A 99 22.87 -6.98 17.13
CA LYS A 99 21.72 -6.07 17.06
C LYS A 99 21.60 -5.44 15.66
N THR A 100 22.70 -4.99 15.07
CA THR A 100 22.71 -4.44 13.71
C THR A 100 22.29 -5.48 12.67
N ALA A 101 22.81 -6.72 12.76
CA ALA A 101 22.42 -7.78 11.84
C ALA A 101 20.92 -8.12 11.94
N GLU A 102 20.38 -8.20 13.16
CA GLU A 102 18.95 -8.43 13.41
C GLU A 102 18.08 -7.29 12.87
N ASN A 103 18.52 -6.04 13.04
CA ASN A 103 17.81 -4.86 12.53
C ASN A 103 17.82 -4.80 10.99
N ILE A 104 18.90 -5.22 10.34
CA ILE A 104 18.95 -5.37 8.87
C ILE A 104 17.96 -6.45 8.40
N ASP A 105 17.91 -7.59 9.08
CA ASP A 105 16.98 -8.68 8.75
C ASP A 105 15.51 -8.27 8.98
N LEU A 106 15.24 -7.50 10.03
CA LEU A 106 13.92 -6.94 10.27
C LEU A 106 13.54 -5.91 9.19
N TYR A 107 14.46 -5.02 8.82
CA TYR A 107 14.25 -4.01 7.78
C TYR A 107 13.85 -4.65 6.44
N GLY A 108 14.62 -5.65 5.99
CA GLY A 108 14.31 -6.36 4.74
C GLY A 108 13.00 -7.16 4.78
N ARG A 109 12.58 -7.66 5.95
CA ARG A 109 11.27 -8.30 6.11
C ARG A 109 10.13 -7.29 6.06
N LEU A 110 10.26 -6.17 6.77
CA LEU A 110 9.24 -5.12 6.81
C LEU A 110 9.05 -4.46 5.45
N LEU A 111 10.12 -4.18 4.70
CA LEU A 111 10.01 -3.66 3.34
C LEU A 111 9.23 -4.59 2.42
N ARG A 112 9.54 -5.89 2.45
CA ARG A 112 8.79 -6.90 1.67
C ARG A 112 7.32 -6.94 2.07
N ASN A 113 7.03 -6.91 3.38
CA ASN A 113 5.66 -6.89 3.86
C ASN A 113 4.90 -5.64 3.41
N CYS A 114 5.49 -4.44 3.59
CA CYS A 114 4.89 -3.19 3.13
C CYS A 114 4.62 -3.20 1.62
N LYS A 115 5.55 -3.75 0.82
CA LYS A 115 5.37 -3.91 -0.62
C LYS A 115 4.16 -4.80 -0.94
N THR A 116 4.10 -5.99 -0.34
CA THR A 116 2.98 -6.93 -0.57
C THR A 116 1.63 -6.35 -0.13
N LEU A 117 1.58 -5.64 1.00
CA LEU A 117 0.35 -5.00 1.47
C LEU A 117 -0.08 -3.85 0.56
N CYS A 118 0.87 -3.05 0.08
CA CYS A 118 0.61 -2.00 -0.89
C CYS A 118 0.04 -2.58 -2.20
N GLU A 119 0.67 -3.62 -2.74
CA GLU A 119 0.19 -4.32 -3.95
C GLU A 119 -1.24 -4.85 -3.77
N LYS A 120 -1.56 -5.44 -2.61
CA LYS A 120 -2.93 -5.87 -2.27
C LYS A 120 -3.90 -4.70 -2.25
N LEU A 121 -3.54 -3.60 -1.59
CA LEU A 121 -4.42 -2.43 -1.48
C LEU A 121 -4.72 -1.81 -2.85
N VAL A 122 -3.70 -1.69 -3.71
CA VAL A 122 -3.86 -1.22 -5.10
C VAL A 122 -4.75 -2.16 -5.91
N PHE A 123 -4.60 -3.48 -5.75
CA PHE A 123 -5.45 -4.45 -6.42
C PHE A 123 -6.92 -4.29 -5.99
N HIS A 124 -7.19 -4.24 -4.68
CA HIS A 124 -8.54 -4.05 -4.17
C HIS A 124 -9.17 -2.72 -4.62
N ALA A 125 -8.38 -1.63 -4.62
CA ALA A 125 -8.85 -0.32 -5.04
C ALA A 125 -9.22 -0.32 -6.53
N SER A 126 -8.40 -0.96 -7.35
CA SER A 126 -8.64 -1.11 -8.79
C SER A 126 -9.90 -1.95 -9.07
N ALA A 127 -10.09 -3.05 -8.33
CA ALA A 127 -11.29 -3.88 -8.46
C ALA A 127 -12.56 -3.10 -8.09
N LYS A 128 -12.56 -2.39 -6.96
CA LYS A 128 -13.70 -1.57 -6.52
C LYS A 128 -14.02 -0.43 -7.50
N LYS A 129 -13.00 0.19 -8.06
CA LYS A 129 -13.17 1.19 -9.14
C LYS A 129 -13.86 0.59 -10.36
N ALA A 130 -13.42 -0.58 -10.83
CA ALA A 130 -14.01 -1.24 -11.98
C ALA A 130 -15.49 -1.62 -11.73
N ASP A 131 -15.82 -2.09 -10.52
CA ASP A 131 -17.20 -2.39 -10.13
C ASP A 131 -18.08 -1.12 -10.12
N ALA A 132 -17.57 -0.02 -9.57
CA ALA A 132 -18.27 1.27 -9.58
C ALA A 132 -18.50 1.78 -11.01
N GLU A 133 -17.50 1.69 -11.89
CA GLU A 133 -17.62 2.09 -13.30
C GLU A 133 -18.68 1.26 -14.04
N ARG A 134 -18.71 -0.06 -13.81
CA ARG A 134 -19.74 -0.97 -14.35
C ARG A 134 -21.13 -0.61 -13.85
N TYR A 135 -21.28 -0.30 -12.55
CA TYR A 135 -22.55 0.12 -11.97
C TYR A 135 -23.04 1.43 -12.59
N ILE A 136 -22.17 2.43 -12.71
CA ILE A 136 -22.49 3.73 -13.34
C ILE A 136 -22.91 3.52 -14.80
N SER A 137 -22.18 2.72 -15.57
CA SER A 137 -22.51 2.42 -16.96
C SER A 137 -23.88 1.74 -17.09
N THR A 138 -24.15 0.75 -16.24
CA THR A 138 -25.43 0.05 -16.19
C THR A 138 -26.57 0.99 -15.82
N ALA A 139 -26.38 1.86 -14.83
CA ALA A 139 -27.37 2.84 -14.41
C ALA A 139 -27.66 3.88 -15.52
N LYS A 140 -26.64 4.34 -16.23
CA LYS A 140 -26.79 5.22 -17.40
C LYS A 140 -27.58 4.54 -18.52
N ASN A 141 -27.24 3.29 -18.86
CA ASN A 141 -27.95 2.51 -19.87
C ASN A 141 -29.42 2.28 -19.48
N ARG A 142 -29.71 1.96 -18.22
CA ARG A 142 -31.09 1.84 -17.72
C ARG A 142 -31.87 3.16 -17.85
N ARG A 143 -31.25 4.29 -17.51
CA ARG A 143 -31.88 5.61 -17.67
C ARG A 143 -32.17 5.93 -19.14
N LEU A 144 -31.23 5.64 -20.05
CA LEU A 144 -31.42 5.84 -21.49
C LEU A 144 -32.56 4.97 -22.04
N VAL A 145 -32.61 3.69 -21.65
CA VAL A 145 -33.69 2.78 -22.03
C VAL A 145 -35.04 3.31 -21.53
N ASN A 146 -35.14 3.65 -20.23
CA ASN A 146 -36.38 4.16 -19.65
C ASN A 146 -36.81 5.51 -20.26
N ALA A 147 -35.86 6.39 -20.56
CA ALA A 147 -36.14 7.65 -21.25
C ALA A 147 -36.65 7.41 -22.69
N GLY A 148 -36.05 6.47 -23.43
CA GLY A 148 -36.47 6.10 -24.78
C GLY A 148 -37.85 5.42 -24.85
N TYR A 149 -38.25 4.71 -23.81
CA TYR A 149 -39.62 4.16 -23.69
C TYR A 149 -40.64 5.21 -23.25
N SER A 150 -40.24 6.24 -22.49
CA SER A 150 -41.15 7.34 -22.09
C SER A 150 -41.50 8.33 -23.21
N THR A 151 -40.74 8.34 -24.31
CA THR A 151 -41.00 9.17 -25.50
C THR A 151 -41.70 8.43 -26.63
N GLN A 152 -41.96 7.12 -26.51
CA GLN A 152 -42.88 6.42 -27.40
C GLN A 152 -44.31 6.64 -26.94
N ILE A 153 -44.91 7.71 -27.47
CA ILE A 153 -46.36 7.82 -27.64
C ILE A 153 -46.84 6.50 -28.23
N GLY A 154 -47.69 5.80 -27.48
CA GLY A 154 -48.18 4.46 -27.81
C GLY A 154 -48.86 4.37 -29.18
N PRO A 155 -49.21 3.14 -29.63
CA PRO A 155 -49.83 2.93 -30.93
C PRO A 155 -51.10 3.78 -31.04
N LEU A 156 -51.17 4.60 -32.08
CA LEU A 156 -52.39 5.26 -32.54
C LEU A 156 -53.49 4.19 -32.62
N LYS A 157 -54.47 4.27 -31.72
CA LYS A 157 -55.68 3.45 -31.74
C LYS A 157 -56.21 3.42 -33.16
N GLY A 158 -56.39 2.21 -33.69
CA GLY A 158 -56.80 1.93 -35.05
C GLY A 158 -58.02 2.76 -35.48
N THR A 159 -57.82 3.54 -36.53
CA THR A 159 -58.90 3.85 -37.47
C THR A 159 -59.08 2.63 -38.36
N LEU A 160 -60.15 1.89 -38.12
CA LEU A 160 -60.75 0.98 -39.10
C LEU A 160 -61.13 1.83 -40.32
N VAL A 161 -60.36 1.71 -41.40
CA VAL A 161 -60.74 2.23 -42.71
C VAL A 161 -61.77 1.25 -43.26
N ASP A 162 -63.05 1.64 -43.17
CA ASP A 162 -64.16 0.93 -43.79
C ASP A 162 -64.08 1.16 -45.31
N PHE A 163 -63.52 0.19 -46.04
CA PHE A 163 -63.58 0.17 -47.50
C PHE A 163 -65.00 -0.18 -47.93
N LYS A 164 -65.88 0.82 -48.00
CA LYS A 164 -67.08 0.69 -48.81
C LYS A 164 -66.69 0.76 -50.27
N SER A 165 -66.80 -0.40 -50.91
CA SER A 165 -66.77 -0.62 -52.34
C SER A 165 -67.97 0.07 -52.98
N ASP A 166 -67.77 1.17 -53.67
CA ASP A 166 -68.79 1.73 -54.57
C ASP A 166 -68.54 1.24 -56.01
N ARG A 167 -69.53 0.48 -56.49
CA ARG A 167 -69.85 0.24 -57.90
C ARG A 167 -70.84 1.31 -58.35
#